data_AF-A0A2V9C146-F1
#
_entry.id   AF-A0A2V9C146-F1
#
_cell.length_a   1.000
_cell.length_b   1.000
_cell.length_c   1.000
_cell.angle_alpha   90.00
_cell.angle_beta   90.00
_cell.angle_gamma   90.00
#
_symmetry.space_group_name_H-M   'P 1'
#
loop_
_entity.id
_entity.type
_entity.pdbx_description
1 polymer ?
#
loop_
_entity_poly.entity_id
_entity_poly.type
_entity_poly.pdbx_seq_one_letter_code
_entity_poly.pdbx_strand_id
1 'polypeptide(L)'
;MYLLMLFLQAGHMHQHGGNEAFVPDPVSIFDHHLAGVLLILMGIFAFLEHTSLASRHNWMKYLYPLPLLGLGLFLFFFRDPEPWFQWLLNGEFDKTEVQHKFFETIAVLVGLIELLRRTKWLHQPAWPQVLNVLMLGGAFFLLFHTGQHSAIIHLQHRWMGIVAITLAASKILSDVGWGGRWLGRYAVPALMLIFGLQFAFYVER
;
A
#
# COMPACT_ATOMS: atom_id res chain seq x y z
N MET A 1 26.16 -12.73 -1.68
CA MET A 1 27.13 -11.77 -1.11
C MET A 1 26.60 -10.34 -1.09
N TYR A 2 25.94 -9.84 -2.14
CA TYR A 2 25.28 -8.52 -2.16
C TYR A 2 24.13 -8.32 -1.14
N LEU A 3 23.39 -9.38 -0.81
CA LEU A 3 22.32 -9.34 0.21
C LEU A 3 22.83 -9.09 1.64
N LEU A 4 24.07 -9.51 1.97
CA LEU A 4 24.65 -9.30 3.30
C LEU A 4 25.11 -7.84 3.50
N MET A 5 25.53 -7.17 2.42
CA MET A 5 25.91 -5.75 2.43
C MET A 5 24.71 -4.83 2.66
N LEU A 6 23.54 -5.15 2.09
CA LEU A 6 22.30 -4.40 2.34
C LEU A 6 21.81 -4.56 3.79
N PHE A 7 21.94 -5.75 4.37
CA PHE A 7 21.62 -5.99 5.79
C PHE A 7 22.54 -5.24 6.75
N LEU A 8 23.84 -5.13 6.44
CA LEU A 8 24.80 -4.38 7.24
C LEU A 8 24.66 -2.86 7.09
N GLN A 9 24.26 -2.38 5.90
CA GLN A 9 23.98 -0.96 5.68
C GLN A 9 22.66 -0.51 6.34
N ALA A 10 21.65 -1.39 6.37
CA ALA A 10 20.46 -1.19 7.20
C ALA A 10 20.80 -1.16 8.70
N GLY A 11 21.72 -2.02 9.18
CA GLY A 11 22.19 -1.95 10.57
C GLY A 11 22.99 -0.68 10.91
N HIS A 12 23.73 -0.12 9.95
CA HIS A 12 24.57 1.06 10.18
C HIS A 12 23.80 2.39 10.11
N MET A 13 22.72 2.47 9.33
CA MET A 13 21.83 3.66 9.29
C MET A 13 20.94 3.80 10.53
N HIS A 14 20.82 2.75 11.35
CA HIS A 14 20.08 2.77 12.62
C HIS A 14 20.84 3.47 13.77
N GLN A 15 22.10 3.91 13.58
CA GLN A 15 22.93 4.50 14.64
C GLN A 15 22.94 6.04 14.68
N HIS A 16 22.22 6.72 13.78
CA HIS A 16 22.23 8.19 13.71
C HIS A 16 20.84 8.83 13.83
N GLY A 17 19.92 8.18 14.57
CA GLY A 17 18.75 8.86 15.11
C GLY A 17 19.21 9.78 16.25
N GLY A 18 19.52 11.03 15.91
CA GLY A 18 19.96 12.05 16.86
C GLY A 18 18.98 12.20 18.02
N ASN A 19 19.52 12.60 19.18
CA ASN A 19 18.81 12.89 20.42
C ASN A 19 17.92 14.15 20.33
N GLU A 20 17.20 14.35 19.23
CA GLU A 20 16.15 15.37 19.13
C GLU A 20 14.82 14.71 19.49
N ALA A 21 14.01 15.40 20.29
CA ALA A 21 12.70 14.89 20.67
C ALA A 21 11.85 14.70 19.41
N PHE A 22 11.53 13.45 19.08
CA PHE A 22 10.64 13.14 17.96
C PHE A 22 9.28 13.79 18.21
N VAL A 23 8.84 14.64 17.28
CA VAL A 23 7.54 15.32 17.34
C VAL A 23 6.58 14.56 16.42
N PRO A 24 5.49 13.97 16.95
CA PRO A 24 4.48 13.33 16.13
C PRO A 24 3.89 14.29 15.10
N ASP A 25 3.77 13.86 13.84
CA ASP A 25 3.12 14.63 12.79
C ASP A 25 1.62 14.27 12.71
N PRO A 26 0.70 15.20 13.06
CA PRO A 26 -0.74 14.95 12.99
C PRO A 26 -1.24 14.65 11.56
N VAL A 27 -0.57 15.18 10.53
CA VAL A 27 -0.97 14.96 9.13
C VAL A 27 -0.62 13.52 8.73
N SER A 28 0.62 13.10 8.97
CA SER A 28 1.03 11.69 8.80
C SER A 28 0.12 10.72 9.56
N ILE A 29 -0.17 10.98 10.83
CA ILE A 29 -1.07 10.12 11.63
C ILE A 29 -2.45 10.03 10.99
N PHE A 30 -3.03 11.17 10.59
CA PHE A 30 -4.33 11.20 9.92
C PHE A 30 -4.31 10.39 8.62
N ASP A 31 -3.29 10.55 7.78
CA ASP A 31 -3.20 9.86 6.49
C ASP A 31 -3.04 8.35 6.68
N HIS A 32 -2.26 7.91 7.67
CA HIS A 32 -2.17 6.51 8.05
C HIS A 32 -3.52 5.96 8.52
N HIS A 33 -4.23 6.67 9.40
CA HIS A 33 -5.53 6.22 9.91
C HIS A 33 -6.58 6.16 8.79
N LEU A 34 -6.60 7.16 7.90
CA LEU A 34 -7.46 7.18 6.72
C LEU A 34 -7.16 5.99 5.80
N ALA A 35 -5.88 5.73 5.51
CA ALA A 35 -5.47 4.55 4.75
C ALA A 35 -5.96 3.25 5.41
N GLY A 36 -5.87 3.17 6.74
CA GLY A 36 -6.35 2.03 7.51
C GLY A 36 -7.84 1.78 7.36
N VAL A 37 -8.67 2.81 7.50
CA VAL A 37 -10.11 2.73 7.29
C VAL A 37 -10.45 2.27 5.87
N LEU A 38 -9.78 2.85 4.86
CA LEU A 38 -10.05 2.52 3.46
C LEU A 38 -9.59 1.09 3.09
N LEU A 39 -8.48 0.60 3.65
CA LEU A 39 -8.04 -0.79 3.52
C LEU A 39 -8.99 -1.78 4.20
N ILE A 40 -9.54 -1.42 5.36
CA ILE A 40 -10.57 -2.22 6.04
C ILE A 40 -11.81 -2.33 5.13
N LEU A 41 -12.28 -1.22 4.58
CA LEU A 41 -13.40 -1.22 3.63
C LEU A 41 -13.08 -2.08 2.40
N MET A 42 -11.88 -1.98 1.85
CA MET A 42 -11.43 -2.80 0.72
C MET A 42 -11.44 -4.29 1.05
N GLY A 43 -10.99 -4.69 2.24
CA GLY A 43 -11.07 -6.07 2.73
C GLY A 43 -12.51 -6.57 2.87
N ILE A 44 -13.41 -5.75 3.40
CA ILE A 44 -14.85 -6.06 3.48
C ILE A 44 -15.42 -6.27 2.07
N PHE A 45 -15.15 -5.36 1.14
CA PHE A 45 -15.64 -5.47 -0.25
C PHE A 45 -15.07 -6.70 -0.95
N ALA A 46 -13.79 -7.01 -0.76
CA ALA A 46 -13.17 -8.21 -1.29
C ALA A 46 -13.88 -9.48 -0.82
N PHE A 47 -14.22 -9.56 0.48
CA PHE A 47 -15.00 -10.70 1.00
C PHE A 47 -16.40 -10.76 0.41
N LEU A 48 -17.10 -9.61 0.34
CA LEU A 48 -18.47 -9.53 -0.17
C LEU A 48 -18.58 -9.98 -1.64
N GLU A 49 -17.54 -9.80 -2.45
CA GLU A 49 -17.49 -10.30 -3.84
C GLU A 49 -17.67 -11.83 -3.94
N HIS A 50 -17.35 -12.57 -2.88
CA HIS A 50 -17.50 -14.02 -2.82
C HIS A 50 -18.83 -14.49 -2.21
N THR A 51 -19.77 -13.58 -2.00
CA THR A 51 -21.09 -13.88 -1.44
C THR A 51 -22.19 -13.81 -2.51
N SER A 52 -23.37 -14.33 -2.19
CA SER A 52 -24.54 -14.21 -3.07
C SER A 52 -24.97 -12.75 -3.27
N LEU A 53 -24.57 -11.82 -2.39
CA LEU A 53 -24.88 -10.40 -2.53
C LEU A 53 -24.28 -9.80 -3.79
N ALA A 54 -23.02 -10.16 -4.10
CA ALA A 54 -22.32 -9.69 -5.30
C ALA A 54 -22.98 -10.20 -6.59
N SER A 55 -23.44 -11.46 -6.61
CA SER A 55 -24.19 -12.00 -7.76
C SER A 55 -25.53 -11.31 -8.01
N ARG A 56 -26.14 -10.73 -6.97
CA ARG A 56 -27.39 -9.97 -7.06
C ARG A 56 -27.16 -8.52 -7.49
N HIS A 57 -25.97 -7.98 -7.25
CA HIS A 57 -25.65 -6.57 -7.46
C HIS A 57 -24.35 -6.42 -8.26
N ASN A 58 -24.47 -6.46 -9.59
CA ASN A 58 -23.33 -6.40 -10.52
C ASN A 58 -22.44 -5.15 -10.37
N TRP A 59 -22.93 -4.09 -9.71
CA TRP A 59 -22.16 -2.87 -9.44
C TRP A 59 -21.18 -3.02 -8.26
N MET A 60 -21.35 -4.01 -7.39
CA MET A 60 -20.49 -4.21 -6.21
C MET A 60 -19.04 -4.45 -6.58
N LYS A 61 -18.77 -5.02 -7.76
CA LYS A 61 -17.41 -5.21 -8.27
C LYS A 61 -16.66 -3.88 -8.39
N TYR A 62 -17.34 -2.75 -8.51
CA TYR A 62 -16.70 -1.44 -8.59
C TYR A 62 -16.31 -0.88 -7.21
N LEU A 63 -16.87 -1.40 -6.12
CA LEU A 63 -16.53 -0.94 -4.77
C LEU A 63 -15.10 -1.31 -4.37
N TYR A 64 -14.60 -2.46 -4.83
CA TYR A 64 -13.27 -2.95 -4.47
C TYR A 64 -12.11 -1.99 -4.83
N PRO A 65 -11.99 -1.46 -6.07
CA PRO A 65 -10.88 -0.56 -6.42
C PRO A 65 -11.01 0.87 -5.89
N LEU A 66 -12.22 1.33 -5.53
CA LEU A 66 -12.47 2.75 -5.23
C LEU A 66 -11.77 3.28 -3.96
N PRO A 67 -11.72 2.55 -2.84
CA PRO A 67 -11.00 3.01 -1.64
C PRO A 67 -9.54 3.32 -1.92
N LEU A 68 -8.82 2.41 -2.58
CA LEU A 68 -7.40 2.59 -2.89
C LEU A 68 -7.17 3.68 -3.93
N LEU A 69 -8.02 3.75 -4.97
CA LEU A 69 -7.94 4.82 -5.96
C LEU A 69 -8.20 6.20 -5.33
N GLY A 70 -9.22 6.30 -4.49
CA GLY A 70 -9.57 7.53 -3.77
C GLY A 70 -8.46 7.98 -2.83
N LEU A 71 -7.88 7.04 -2.05
CA LEU A 71 -6.74 7.32 -1.19
C LEU A 71 -5.53 7.80 -2.01
N GLY A 72 -5.16 7.06 -3.05
CA GLY A 72 -4.02 7.40 -3.89
C GLY A 72 -4.17 8.79 -4.51
N LEU A 73 -5.35 9.12 -5.06
CA LEU A 73 -5.60 10.45 -5.63
C LEU A 73 -5.57 11.54 -4.55
N PHE A 74 -6.17 11.28 -3.38
CA PHE A 74 -6.15 12.23 -2.28
C PHE A 74 -4.72 12.57 -1.83
N LEU A 75 -3.91 11.55 -1.57
CA LEU A 75 -2.52 11.73 -1.16
C LEU A 75 -1.69 12.40 -2.27
N PHE A 76 -1.85 11.94 -3.51
CA PHE A 76 -1.12 12.46 -4.67
C PHE A 76 -1.30 13.96 -4.89
N PHE A 77 -2.52 14.47 -4.76
CA PHE A 77 -2.83 15.88 -5.04
C PHE A 77 -2.76 16.81 -3.83
N PHE A 78 -3.02 16.31 -2.62
CA PHE A 78 -3.24 17.17 -1.45
C PHE A 78 -2.20 17.02 -0.34
N ARG A 79 -1.24 16.09 -0.49
CA ARG A 79 -0.18 15.86 0.50
C ARG A 79 1.19 16.23 -0.05
N ASP A 80 2.09 16.49 0.91
CA ASP A 80 3.39 17.15 0.85
C ASP A 80 3.34 18.70 0.93
N PRO A 81 4.28 19.32 1.66
CA PRO A 81 4.26 20.75 1.99
C PRO A 81 4.48 21.66 0.78
N GLU A 82 5.21 21.18 -0.24
CA GLU A 82 5.37 21.85 -1.52
C GLU A 82 4.80 20.96 -2.63
N PRO A 83 4.09 21.51 -3.63
CA PRO A 83 3.53 20.68 -4.67
C PRO A 83 4.64 19.90 -5.37
N TRP A 84 4.48 18.58 -5.49
CA TRP A 84 5.46 17.69 -6.12
C TRP A 84 5.75 18.01 -7.62
N PHE A 85 5.21 19.07 -8.21
CA PHE A 85 5.74 19.55 -9.49
C PHE A 85 6.85 20.59 -9.29
N GLN A 86 6.85 21.34 -8.19
CA GLN A 86 7.85 22.37 -7.91
C GLN A 86 9.21 21.77 -7.60
N TRP A 87 9.31 20.82 -6.66
CA TRP A 87 10.56 20.10 -6.38
C TRP A 87 11.19 19.42 -7.62
N LEU A 88 10.38 18.98 -8.60
CA LEU A 88 10.80 18.32 -9.84
C LEU A 88 11.39 19.34 -10.81
N LEU A 89 10.78 20.53 -10.86
CA LEU A 89 11.26 21.67 -11.64
C LEU A 89 12.52 22.29 -11.02
N ASN A 90 12.60 22.30 -9.68
CA ASN A 90 13.69 22.92 -8.92
C ASN A 90 14.85 21.95 -8.62
N GLY A 91 14.64 20.64 -8.78
CA GLY A 91 15.63 19.60 -8.50
C GLY A 91 15.82 19.30 -7.00
N GLU A 92 14.83 19.58 -6.17
CA GLU A 92 14.89 19.51 -4.71
C GLU A 92 14.27 18.20 -4.19
N PHE A 93 14.98 17.09 -4.36
CA PHE A 93 14.44 15.77 -4.01
C PHE A 93 14.70 15.41 -2.53
N ASP A 94 13.68 15.54 -1.66
CA ASP A 94 13.71 14.83 -0.38
C ASP A 94 13.40 13.35 -0.57
N LYS A 95 14.20 12.48 0.06
CA LYS A 95 14.08 11.03 -0.11
C LYS A 95 12.75 10.49 0.39
N THR A 96 12.22 11.04 1.48
CA THR A 96 10.98 10.56 2.11
C THR A 96 9.79 10.95 1.23
N GLU A 97 9.74 12.21 0.80
CA GLU A 97 8.72 12.72 -0.12
C GLU A 97 8.71 11.95 -1.46
N VAL A 98 9.87 11.64 -2.04
CA VAL A 98 9.96 10.80 -3.26
C VAL A 98 9.38 9.42 -3.03
N GLN A 99 9.62 8.82 -1.86
CA GLN A 99 9.06 7.53 -1.53
C GLN A 99 7.53 7.62 -1.39
N HIS A 100 7.00 8.67 -0.75
CA HIS A 100 5.55 8.91 -0.65
C HIS A 100 4.90 9.02 -2.02
N LYS A 101 5.40 9.89 -2.91
CA LYS A 101 4.84 10.03 -4.26
C LYS A 101 4.90 8.74 -5.06
N PHE A 102 5.91 7.90 -4.85
CA PHE A 102 5.98 6.58 -5.47
C PHE A 102 4.86 5.65 -4.96
N PHE A 103 4.62 5.58 -3.64
CA PHE A 103 3.52 4.79 -3.08
C PHE A 103 2.15 5.25 -3.59
N GLU A 104 1.93 6.56 -3.60
CA GLU A 104 0.67 7.15 -4.06
C GLU A 104 0.43 6.88 -5.54
N THR A 105 1.48 7.01 -6.36
CA THR A 105 1.42 6.67 -7.79
C THR A 105 1.07 5.21 -7.98
N ILE A 106 1.69 4.29 -7.22
CA ILE A 106 1.32 2.87 -7.24
C ILE A 106 -0.15 2.68 -6.84
N ALA A 107 -0.62 3.32 -5.78
CA ALA A 107 -2.00 3.21 -5.31
C ALA A 107 -3.00 3.68 -6.39
N VAL A 108 -2.73 4.82 -7.04
CA VAL A 108 -3.52 5.34 -8.16
C VAL A 108 -3.52 4.35 -9.32
N LEU A 109 -2.34 3.87 -9.74
CA LEU A 109 -2.23 2.94 -10.86
C LEU A 109 -2.96 1.61 -10.59
N VAL A 110 -2.80 1.03 -9.40
CA VAL A 110 -3.48 -0.22 -9.01
C VAL A 110 -5.00 -0.01 -9.01
N GLY A 111 -5.49 1.04 -8.36
CA GLY A 111 -6.92 1.35 -8.31
C GLY A 111 -7.52 1.64 -9.69
N LEU A 112 -6.82 2.41 -10.52
CA LEU A 112 -7.27 2.79 -11.85
C LEU A 112 -7.26 1.60 -12.81
N ILE A 113 -6.17 0.84 -12.88
CA ILE A 113 -6.08 -0.35 -13.74
C ILE A 113 -7.15 -1.36 -13.34
N GLU A 114 -7.34 -1.62 -12.05
CA GLU A 114 -8.36 -2.56 -11.57
C GLU A 114 -9.77 -2.08 -11.90
N LEU A 115 -10.06 -0.79 -11.74
CA LEU A 115 -11.34 -0.20 -12.16
C LEU A 115 -11.58 -0.38 -13.66
N LEU A 116 -10.59 -0.02 -14.49
CA LEU A 116 -10.69 -0.12 -15.95
C LEU A 116 -10.81 -1.57 -16.44
N ARG A 117 -10.18 -2.54 -15.77
CA ARG A 117 -10.38 -3.97 -16.05
C ARG A 117 -11.83 -4.38 -15.76
N ARG A 118 -12.38 -3.93 -14.63
CA ARG A 118 -13.74 -4.28 -14.17
C ARG A 118 -14.85 -3.61 -14.99
N THR A 119 -14.57 -2.44 -15.56
CA THR A 119 -15.44 -1.77 -16.55
C THR A 119 -15.27 -2.33 -17.97
N LYS A 120 -14.37 -3.30 -18.18
CA LYS A 120 -14.07 -3.89 -19.48
C LYS A 120 -13.47 -2.88 -20.47
N TRP A 121 -12.65 -1.94 -19.99
CA TRP A 121 -11.84 -1.07 -20.84
C TRP A 121 -10.45 -1.66 -21.08
N LEU A 122 -9.94 -2.43 -20.10
CA LEU A 122 -8.67 -3.15 -20.19
C LEU A 122 -8.91 -4.67 -20.21
N HIS A 123 -8.71 -5.28 -21.38
CA HIS A 123 -9.01 -6.70 -21.60
C HIS A 123 -7.79 -7.61 -21.73
N GLN A 124 -6.61 -7.02 -22.01
CA GLN A 124 -5.40 -7.78 -22.27
C GLN A 124 -5.01 -8.60 -21.02
N PRO A 125 -4.59 -9.87 -21.19
CA PRO A 125 -4.20 -10.73 -20.06
C PRO A 125 -2.94 -10.26 -19.34
N ALA A 126 -2.19 -9.31 -19.91
CA ALA A 126 -1.05 -8.68 -19.26
C ALA A 126 -1.45 -7.82 -18.04
N TRP A 127 -2.63 -7.19 -18.05
CA TRP A 127 -3.04 -6.26 -16.98
C TRP A 127 -3.14 -6.88 -15.58
N PRO A 128 -3.68 -8.10 -15.39
CA PRO A 128 -3.57 -8.77 -14.09
C PRO A 128 -2.12 -8.95 -13.63
N GLN A 129 -1.18 -9.20 -14.55
CA GLN A 129 0.24 -9.34 -14.20
C GLN A 129 0.88 -7.99 -13.84
N VAL A 130 0.51 -6.91 -14.53
CA VAL A 130 0.91 -5.55 -14.15
C VAL A 130 0.45 -5.24 -12.73
N LEU A 131 -0.80 -5.55 -12.38
CA LEU A 131 -1.31 -5.37 -11.01
C LEU A 131 -0.52 -6.19 -9.99
N ASN A 132 -0.21 -7.45 -10.30
CA ASN A 132 0.58 -8.30 -9.43
C ASN A 132 1.98 -7.73 -9.19
N VAL A 133 2.64 -7.22 -10.23
CA VAL A 133 3.95 -6.56 -10.13
C VAL A 133 3.87 -5.27 -9.31
N LEU A 134 2.87 -4.42 -9.56
CA LEU A 134 2.68 -3.18 -8.82
C LEU A 134 2.42 -3.44 -7.33
N MET A 135 1.55 -4.40 -7.00
CA MET A 135 1.25 -4.75 -5.61
C MET A 135 2.46 -5.33 -4.90
N LEU A 136 3.19 -6.25 -5.54
CA LEU A 136 4.38 -6.85 -4.94
C LEU A 136 5.52 -5.82 -4.81
N GLY A 137 5.71 -4.99 -5.83
CA GLY A 137 6.70 -3.90 -5.83
C GLY A 137 6.42 -2.89 -4.72
N GLY A 138 5.18 -2.42 -4.59
CA GLY A 138 4.77 -1.54 -3.50
C GLY A 138 4.96 -2.17 -2.12
N ALA A 139 4.66 -3.47 -1.98
CA ALA A 139 4.87 -4.19 -0.73
C ALA A 139 6.35 -4.30 -0.32
N PHE A 140 7.24 -4.59 -1.29
CA PHE A 140 8.68 -4.59 -1.05
C PHE A 140 9.20 -3.19 -0.73
N PHE A 141 8.70 -2.17 -1.44
CA PHE A 141 9.08 -0.79 -1.18
C PHE A 141 8.69 -0.36 0.24
N LEU A 142 7.51 -0.78 0.73
CA LEU A 142 7.07 -0.56 2.10
C LEU A 142 7.96 -1.25 3.14
N LEU A 143 8.36 -2.51 2.87
CA LEU A 143 9.24 -3.25 3.77
C LEU A 143 10.60 -2.55 3.98
N PHE A 144 11.10 -1.91 2.93
CA PHE A 144 12.38 -1.19 2.93
C PHE A 144 12.20 0.33 2.97
N HIS A 145 11.03 0.82 3.38
CA HIS A 145 10.77 2.24 3.46
C HIS A 145 11.71 2.88 4.49
N THR A 146 12.44 3.92 4.05
CA THR A 146 13.42 4.64 4.88
C THR A 146 13.11 6.13 4.83
N GLY A 147 12.85 6.73 5.99
CA GLY A 147 12.73 8.17 6.19
C GLY A 147 13.35 8.56 7.53
N GLN A 148 13.42 9.85 7.81
CA GLN A 148 13.83 10.36 9.13
C GLN A 148 12.70 10.09 10.14
N HIS A 149 12.68 8.90 10.71
CA HIS A 149 11.62 8.49 11.64
C HIS A 149 12.19 7.90 12.93
N SER A 150 11.35 7.86 13.97
CA SER A 150 11.68 7.14 15.19
C SER A 150 11.73 5.61 14.96
N ALA A 151 12.41 4.89 15.84
CA ALA A 151 12.58 3.44 15.72
C ALA A 151 11.24 2.68 15.70
N ILE A 152 10.21 3.18 16.38
CA ILE A 152 8.88 2.56 16.41
C ILE A 152 8.16 2.71 15.06
N ILE A 153 8.33 3.84 14.37
CA ILE A 153 7.78 4.05 13.03
C ILE A 153 8.42 3.07 12.04
N HIS A 154 9.75 2.91 12.06
CA HIS A 154 10.40 1.91 11.21
C HIS A 154 9.94 0.47 11.52
N LEU A 155 9.72 0.14 12.79
CA LEU A 155 9.20 -1.17 13.17
C LEU A 155 7.79 -1.40 12.64
N GLN A 156 6.89 -0.42 12.77
CA GLN A 156 5.53 -0.50 12.23
C GLN A 156 5.54 -0.68 10.70
N HIS A 157 6.32 0.13 9.97
CA HIS A 157 6.46 0.01 8.51
C HIS A 157 6.99 -1.36 8.07
N ARG A 158 7.95 -1.93 8.79
CA ARG A 158 8.43 -3.30 8.50
C ARG A 158 7.34 -4.35 8.68
N TRP A 159 6.58 -4.27 9.78
CA TRP A 159 5.46 -5.19 10.00
C TRP A 159 4.36 -5.04 8.96
N MET A 160 4.06 -3.79 8.56
CA MET A 160 3.16 -3.47 7.47
C MET A 160 3.66 -4.06 6.14
N GLY A 161 4.95 -3.91 5.82
CA GLY A 161 5.58 -4.48 4.64
C GLY A 161 5.51 -6.00 4.57
N ILE A 162 5.74 -6.71 5.70
CA ILE A 162 5.61 -8.17 5.77
C ILE A 162 4.17 -8.62 5.45
N VAL A 163 3.17 -7.94 6.03
CA VAL A 163 1.76 -8.23 5.77
C VAL A 163 1.41 -7.92 4.32
N ALA A 164 1.88 -6.79 3.78
CA ALA A 164 1.67 -6.40 2.38
C ALA A 164 2.26 -7.42 1.39
N ILE A 165 3.46 -7.95 1.66
CA ILE A 165 4.09 -8.99 0.82
C ILE A 165 3.26 -10.28 0.89
N THR A 166 2.82 -10.67 2.09
CA THR A 166 1.98 -11.87 2.28
C THR A 166 0.64 -11.74 1.57
N LEU A 167 0.03 -10.54 1.62
CA LEU A 167 -1.19 -10.19 0.90
C LEU A 167 -0.99 -10.28 -0.61
N ALA A 168 0.05 -9.64 -1.14
CA ALA A 168 0.37 -9.66 -2.56
C ALA A 168 0.64 -11.09 -3.05
N ALA A 169 1.43 -11.87 -2.33
CA ALA A 169 1.70 -13.27 -2.65
C ALA A 169 0.42 -14.11 -2.63
N SER A 170 -0.41 -13.98 -1.59
CA SER A 170 -1.69 -14.71 -1.47
C SER A 170 -2.65 -14.38 -2.62
N LYS A 171 -2.70 -13.10 -3.03
CA LYS A 171 -3.50 -12.68 -4.18
C LYS A 171 -2.94 -13.25 -5.49
N ILE A 172 -1.63 -13.18 -5.71
CA ILE A 172 -0.98 -13.74 -6.90
C ILE A 172 -1.27 -15.23 -7.01
N LEU A 173 -1.08 -15.98 -5.93
CA LEU A 173 -1.37 -17.41 -5.87
C LEU A 173 -2.84 -17.70 -6.20
N SER A 174 -3.76 -16.93 -5.63
CA SER A 174 -5.19 -17.03 -5.95
C SER A 174 -5.49 -16.76 -7.42
N ASP A 175 -4.89 -15.71 -8.01
CA ASP A 175 -5.13 -15.30 -9.39
C ASP A 175 -4.60 -16.33 -10.41
N VAL A 176 -3.48 -16.99 -10.11
CA VAL A 176 -2.94 -18.08 -10.95
C VAL A 176 -3.58 -19.45 -10.66
N GLY A 177 -4.56 -19.50 -9.74
CA GLY A 177 -5.30 -20.72 -9.39
C GLY A 177 -4.55 -21.67 -8.46
N TRP A 178 -3.41 -21.27 -7.91
CA TRP A 178 -2.65 -22.08 -6.96
C TRP A 178 -3.19 -21.87 -5.54
N GLY A 179 -3.17 -22.92 -4.70
CA GLY A 179 -3.69 -22.88 -3.33
C GLY A 179 -5.22 -22.91 -3.21
N GLY A 180 -5.98 -22.84 -4.30
CA GLY A 180 -7.44 -23.02 -4.31
C GLY A 180 -8.25 -21.79 -3.90
N ARG A 181 -9.58 -21.90 -3.97
CA ARG A 181 -10.52 -20.75 -3.85
C ARG A 181 -10.51 -20.06 -2.49
N TRP A 182 -9.95 -20.68 -1.44
CA TRP A 182 -9.92 -20.11 -0.09
C TRP A 182 -8.95 -18.93 0.03
N LEU A 183 -7.88 -18.88 -0.78
CA LEU A 183 -6.93 -17.77 -0.76
C LEU A 183 -7.60 -16.46 -1.14
N GLY A 184 -8.25 -16.40 -2.30
CA GLY A 184 -9.01 -15.23 -2.71
C GLY A 184 -10.22 -14.96 -1.79
N ARG A 185 -10.93 -16.01 -1.38
CA ARG A 185 -12.18 -15.87 -0.61
C ARG A 185 -11.99 -15.42 0.83
N TYR A 186 -10.93 -15.86 1.50
CA TYR A 186 -10.74 -15.66 2.94
C TYR A 186 -9.39 -15.04 3.25
N ALA A 187 -8.29 -15.56 2.70
CA ALA A 187 -6.94 -15.11 3.06
C ALA A 187 -6.70 -13.66 2.62
N VAL A 188 -6.99 -13.33 1.36
CA VAL A 188 -6.80 -11.98 0.82
C VAL A 188 -7.63 -10.93 1.58
N PRO A 189 -8.95 -11.10 1.79
CA PRO A 189 -9.74 -10.21 2.62
C PRO A 189 -9.21 -10.09 4.05
N ALA A 190 -8.86 -11.21 4.70
CA ALA A 190 -8.35 -11.18 6.08
C ALA A 190 -7.02 -10.43 6.19
N LEU A 191 -6.09 -10.64 5.25
CA LEU A 191 -4.82 -9.93 5.19
C LEU A 191 -5.02 -8.44 4.91
N MET A 192 -5.99 -8.05 4.08
CA MET A 192 -6.37 -6.65 3.90
C MET A 192 -6.92 -6.02 5.17
N LEU A 193 -7.75 -6.73 5.93
CA LEU A 193 -8.26 -6.26 7.22
C LEU A 193 -7.11 -6.09 8.23
N ILE A 194 -6.20 -7.06 8.34
CA ILE A 194 -5.03 -6.96 9.22
C ILE A 194 -4.17 -5.76 8.82
N PHE A 195 -3.91 -5.59 7.52
CA PHE A 195 -3.12 -4.48 7.01
C PHE A 195 -3.79 -3.13 7.32
N GLY A 196 -5.09 -3.02 7.10
CA GLY A 196 -5.85 -1.82 7.44
C GLY A 196 -5.88 -1.54 8.95
N LEU A 197 -5.93 -2.56 9.80
CA LEU A 197 -5.84 -2.39 11.25
C LEU A 197 -4.45 -1.89 11.69
N GLN A 198 -3.37 -2.35 11.07
CA GLN A 198 -2.02 -1.83 11.35
C GLN A 198 -1.94 -0.32 11.08
N PHE A 199 -2.54 0.14 9.98
CA PHE A 199 -2.62 1.55 9.63
C PHE A 199 -3.56 2.32 10.56
N ALA A 200 -4.74 1.78 10.88
CA ALA A 200 -5.73 2.44 11.75
C ALA A 200 -5.22 2.63 13.20
N PHE A 201 -4.29 1.78 13.65
CA PHE A 201 -3.65 1.89 14.95
C PHE A 201 -2.20 2.39 14.88
N TYR A 202 -1.79 2.94 13.74
CA TYR A 202 -0.48 3.56 13.58
C TYR A 202 -0.30 4.69 14.59
N VAL A 203 0.88 4.77 15.19
CA VAL A 203 1.26 5.83 16.12
C VAL A 203 2.65 6.36 15.82
N GLU A 204 2.86 7.63 16.09
CA GLU A 204 4.16 8.28 16.04
C GLU A 204 4.55 8.70 17.45
N ARG A 205 5.68 8.19 17.95
CA ARG A 205 6.20 8.41 19.31
C ARG A 205 7.72 8.26 19.33
#